data_AF-A0A3B9PS63-F1
#
_entry.id   AF-A0A3B9PS63-F1
#
_cell.length_a   1.000
_cell.length_b   1.000
_cell.length_c   1.000
_cell.angle_alpha   90.00
_cell.angle_beta   90.00
_cell.angle_gamma   90.00
#
_symmetry.space_group_name_H-M   'P 1'
#
loop_
_entity.id
_entity.type
_entity.pdbx_description
1 polymer ?
#
loop_
_entity_poly.entity_id
_entity_poly.type
_entity_poly.pdbx_seq_one_letter_code
_entity_poly.pdbx_strand_id
1 'polypeptide(L)'
;MNPVIATGLINIGGNLLRQALPPGSDSSSSTKANFEKDLVEFQNRDAGKIENLDQLRSDLIKTPEVNEFLSKNTDCSITLDQFSDGSIRILSSSGDFMTLHPNTSTCKLASQFLQGSIASGKNLHPQRANSVILTG
;
A
#
# COMPACT_ATOMS: atom_id res chain seq x y z
N MET A 1 22.28 27.17 -15.09
CA MET A 1 20.88 26.92 -14.71
C MET A 1 20.90 26.25 -13.34
N ASN A 2 20.32 26.89 -12.32
CA ASN A 2 20.28 26.38 -10.95
C ASN A 2 18.90 25.74 -10.69
N PRO A 3 18.79 24.55 -10.07
CA PRO A 3 17.51 23.99 -9.71
C PRO A 3 16.92 24.73 -8.49
N VAL A 4 15.66 25.13 -8.59
CA VAL A 4 14.86 25.63 -7.47
C VAL A 4 14.29 24.42 -6.74
N ILE A 5 14.79 24.15 -5.54
CA ILE A 5 14.24 23.12 -4.65
C ILE A 5 13.02 23.71 -3.94
N ALA A 6 11.83 23.24 -4.30
CA ALA A 6 10.58 23.63 -3.65
C ALA A 6 10.43 22.91 -2.30
N THR A 7 11.08 23.42 -1.26
CA THR A 7 10.97 22.96 0.14
C THR A 7 9.70 23.50 0.81
N GLY A 8 8.53 23.38 0.16
CA GLY A 8 7.34 24.16 0.49
C GLY A 8 6.20 23.42 1.23
N LEU A 9 6.25 22.10 1.39
CA LEU A 9 5.09 21.33 1.91
C LEU A 9 5.27 20.75 3.32
N ILE A 10 6.45 20.88 3.92
CA ILE A 10 6.73 20.24 5.23
C ILE A 10 6.23 21.11 6.41
N ASN A 11 5.88 22.38 6.19
CA ASN A 11 5.64 23.33 7.29
C ASN A 11 4.15 23.66 7.59
N ILE A 12 3.18 22.97 6.98
CA ILE A 12 1.74 23.27 7.18
C ILE A 12 1.12 22.45 8.34
N GLY A 13 1.74 21.34 8.75
CA GLY A 13 1.20 20.48 9.81
C GLY A 13 1.27 21.06 11.24
N GLY A 14 2.20 21.98 11.52
CA GLY A 14 2.43 22.47 12.88
C GLY A 14 1.46 23.55 13.37
N ASN A 15 0.91 24.36 12.46
CA ASN A 15 0.11 25.54 12.84
C ASN A 15 -1.40 25.26 12.94
N LEU A 16 -1.93 24.27 12.23
CA LEU A 16 -3.35 23.90 12.35
C LEU A 16 -3.70 23.27 13.71
N LEU A 17 -2.77 22.51 14.30
CA LEU A 17 -2.94 21.91 15.63
C LEU A 17 -2.91 22.94 16.76
N ARG A 18 -2.22 24.07 16.58
CA ARG A 18 -2.10 25.12 17.59
C ARG A 18 -3.35 26.01 17.68
N GLN A 19 -4.17 26.06 16.64
CA GLN A 19 -5.34 26.94 16.60
C GLN A 19 -6.62 26.31 17.19
N ALA A 20 -6.61 25.01 17.49
CA ALA A 20 -7.78 24.27 17.97
C ALA A 20 -7.76 23.94 19.48
N LEU A 21 -6.69 24.28 20.22
CA LEU A 21 -6.56 23.93 21.63
C LEU A 21 -6.36 25.18 22.50
N PRO A 22 -7.17 25.40 23.55
CA PRO A 22 -6.92 26.46 24.51
C PRO A 22 -5.60 26.22 25.27
N PRO A 23 -4.92 27.27 25.76
CA PRO A 23 -3.62 27.14 26.40
C PRO A 23 -3.80 26.54 27.81
N GLY A 24 -3.73 25.22 27.90
CA GLY A 24 -3.65 24.48 29.14
C GLY A 24 -2.24 23.97 29.36
N SER A 25 -1.60 24.49 30.41
CA SER A 25 -0.43 24.00 31.16
C SER A 25 0.38 22.81 30.59
N ASP A 26 1.69 23.04 30.49
CA ASP A 26 2.76 22.07 30.26
C ASP A 26 2.56 20.74 31.00
N SER A 27 2.17 19.70 30.27
CA SER A 27 2.52 18.31 30.60
C SER A 27 2.20 17.39 29.42
N SER A 28 3.21 16.98 28.63
CA SER A 28 3.27 15.65 28.01
C SER A 28 4.54 15.48 27.16
N SER A 29 5.70 15.31 27.79
CA SER A 29 6.89 14.77 27.08
C SER A 29 6.83 13.24 26.92
N SER A 30 5.91 12.55 27.60
CA SER A 30 5.77 11.09 27.55
C SER A 30 4.90 10.57 26.39
N THR A 31 3.91 11.34 25.92
CA THR A 31 2.99 10.88 24.85
C THR A 31 3.61 10.94 23.45
N LYS A 32 4.50 11.92 23.19
CA LYS A 32 5.18 12.04 21.88
C LYS A 32 6.15 10.89 21.61
N ALA A 33 6.90 10.47 22.63
CA ALA A 33 7.84 9.36 22.53
C ALA A 33 7.12 8.02 22.23
N ASN A 34 5.90 7.85 22.75
CA ASN A 34 5.10 6.66 22.48
C ASN A 34 4.57 6.66 21.03
N PHE A 35 4.05 7.79 20.54
CA PHE A 35 3.54 7.88 19.17
C PHE A 35 4.63 7.67 18.10
N GLU A 36 5.80 8.27 18.29
CA GLU A 36 6.93 8.10 17.35
C GLU A 36 7.43 6.65 17.33
N LYS A 37 7.51 6.02 18.52
CA LYS A 37 7.83 4.61 18.65
C LYS A 37 6.77 3.72 18.00
N ASP A 38 5.48 4.02 18.20
CA ASP A 38 4.37 3.28 17.60
C ASP A 38 4.40 3.42 16.07
N LEU A 39 4.64 4.63 15.53
CA LEU A 39 4.80 4.86 14.09
C LEU A 39 5.96 4.08 13.50
N VAL A 40 7.12 4.10 14.16
CA VAL A 40 8.30 3.33 13.75
C VAL A 40 8.02 1.83 13.87
N GLU A 41 7.28 1.38 14.88
CA GLU A 41 6.87 -0.01 15.02
C GLU A 41 5.88 -0.42 13.92
N PHE A 42 4.91 0.43 13.57
CA PHE A 42 4.00 0.19 12.44
C PHE A 42 4.75 0.13 11.10
N GLN A 43 5.66 1.08 10.85
CA GLN A 43 6.50 1.08 9.65
C GLN A 43 7.40 -0.16 9.55
N ASN A 44 7.91 -0.65 10.69
CA ASN A 44 8.79 -1.81 10.73
C ASN A 44 8.03 -3.15 10.83
N ARG A 45 6.77 -3.18 11.26
CA ARG A 45 5.92 -4.38 11.27
C ARG A 45 5.60 -4.86 9.85
N ASP A 46 5.40 -3.93 8.91
CA ASP A 46 5.14 -4.24 7.50
C ASP A 46 6.42 -4.47 6.68
N ALA A 47 7.60 -4.17 7.25
CA ALA A 47 8.90 -4.53 6.68
C ALA A 47 9.32 -5.97 7.02
N GLY A 48 8.35 -6.84 7.35
CA GLY A 48 8.57 -8.27 7.50
C GLY A 48 9.27 -8.79 6.24
N LYS A 49 10.39 -9.53 6.44
CA LYS A 49 11.20 -10.19 5.41
C LYS A 49 10.39 -10.38 4.13
N ILE A 50 10.73 -9.66 3.08
CA ILE A 50 10.12 -9.82 1.76
C ILE A 50 10.40 -11.26 1.33
N GLU A 51 9.49 -12.16 1.66
CA GLU A 51 9.44 -13.51 1.14
C GLU A 51 9.29 -13.38 -0.37
N ASN A 52 10.12 -14.13 -1.08
CA ASN A 52 10.29 -14.14 -2.52
C ASN A 52 9.04 -13.68 -3.30
N LEU A 53 9.07 -12.45 -3.85
CA LEU A 53 7.92 -11.85 -4.55
C LEU A 53 7.42 -12.70 -5.71
N ASP A 54 8.33 -13.42 -6.37
CA ASP A 54 7.96 -14.31 -7.48
C ASP A 54 7.22 -15.54 -6.98
N GLN A 55 7.54 -16.03 -5.77
CA GLN A 55 6.79 -17.09 -5.12
C GLN A 55 5.38 -16.61 -4.73
N LEU A 56 5.27 -15.44 -4.09
CA LEU A 56 3.97 -14.85 -3.74
C LEU A 56 3.10 -14.61 -4.98
N ARG A 57 3.69 -14.10 -6.07
CA ARG A 57 3.00 -13.96 -7.36
C ARG A 57 2.52 -15.33 -7.86
N SER A 58 3.41 -16.32 -7.90
CA SER A 58 3.11 -17.68 -8.37
C SER A 58 1.98 -18.33 -7.57
N ASP A 59 1.95 -18.14 -6.26
CA ASP A 59 0.91 -18.70 -5.40
C ASP A 59 -0.42 -17.96 -5.56
N LEU A 60 -0.38 -16.63 -5.75
CA LEU A 60 -1.57 -15.83 -6.01
C LEU A 60 -2.26 -16.23 -7.32
N ILE A 61 -1.52 -16.37 -8.43
CA ILE A 61 -2.08 -16.73 -9.74
C ILE A 61 -2.62 -18.16 -9.81
N LYS A 62 -2.21 -19.03 -8.88
CA LYS A 62 -2.72 -20.41 -8.76
C LYS A 62 -4.02 -20.50 -7.96
N THR A 63 -4.40 -19.44 -7.24
CA THR A 63 -5.69 -19.45 -6.54
C THR A 63 -6.84 -19.54 -7.56
N PRO A 64 -7.87 -20.38 -7.34
CA PRO A 64 -8.89 -20.66 -8.36
C PRO A 64 -9.60 -19.41 -8.89
N GLU A 65 -9.96 -18.50 -7.99
CA GLU A 65 -10.68 -17.26 -8.33
C GLU A 65 -9.83 -16.29 -9.16
N VAL A 66 -8.54 -16.16 -8.84
CA VAL A 66 -7.61 -15.32 -9.63
C VAL A 66 -7.31 -15.99 -10.96
N ASN A 67 -7.07 -17.31 -10.97
CA ASN A 67 -6.82 -18.05 -12.21
C ASN A 67 -7.99 -17.94 -13.20
N GLU A 68 -9.22 -18.10 -12.71
CA GLU A 68 -10.43 -17.93 -13.51
C GLU A 68 -10.52 -16.50 -14.07
N PHE A 69 -10.27 -15.49 -13.24
CA PHE A 69 -10.25 -14.09 -13.66
C PHE A 69 -9.20 -13.83 -14.76
N LEU A 70 -7.98 -14.35 -14.59
CA LEU A 70 -6.90 -14.26 -15.57
C LEU A 70 -7.26 -14.96 -16.89
N SER A 71 -7.92 -16.11 -16.83
CA SER A 71 -8.34 -16.85 -18.03
C SER A 71 -9.35 -16.08 -18.90
N LYS A 72 -10.12 -15.17 -18.29
CA LYS A 72 -11.06 -14.27 -18.98
C LYS A 72 -10.39 -13.00 -19.52
N ASN A 73 -9.14 -12.73 -19.14
CA ASN A 73 -8.41 -11.49 -19.40
C ASN A 73 -6.98 -11.78 -19.93
N THR A 74 -6.83 -12.75 -20.83
CA THR A 74 -5.52 -13.29 -21.26
C THR A 74 -4.57 -12.28 -21.89
N ASP A 75 -5.09 -11.28 -22.60
CA ASP A 75 -4.27 -10.26 -23.30
C ASP A 75 -4.27 -8.91 -22.56
N CYS A 76 -4.69 -8.90 -21.30
CA CYS A 76 -4.80 -7.69 -20.50
C CYS A 76 -3.66 -7.57 -19.49
N SER A 77 -3.27 -6.32 -19.20
CA SER A 77 -2.45 -6.04 -18.02
C SER A 77 -3.34 -6.06 -16.78
N ILE A 78 -2.89 -6.78 -15.76
CA ILE A 78 -3.62 -7.00 -14.53
C ILE A 78 -2.90 -6.31 -13.38
N THR A 79 -3.62 -5.47 -12.67
CA THR A 79 -3.11 -4.67 -11.55
C THR A 79 -3.85 -4.98 -10.25
N LEU A 80 -3.18 -4.71 -9.14
CA LEU A 80 -3.72 -4.84 -7.78
C LEU A 80 -3.77 -3.47 -7.11
N ASP A 81 -4.88 -3.18 -6.45
CA ASP A 81 -5.06 -2.01 -5.59
C ASP A 81 -5.67 -2.44 -4.25
N GLN A 82 -5.25 -1.83 -3.14
CA GLN A 82 -5.87 -2.05 -1.83
C GLN A 82 -6.82 -0.92 -1.47
N PHE A 83 -7.99 -1.29 -0.98
CA PHE A 83 -8.97 -0.36 -0.40
C PHE A 83 -8.70 -0.15 1.10
N SER A 84 -9.26 0.93 1.65
CA SER A 84 -9.06 1.30 3.06
C SER A 84 -9.66 0.31 4.06
N ASP A 85 -10.60 -0.53 3.63
CA ASP A 85 -11.17 -1.63 4.42
C ASP A 85 -10.28 -2.89 4.43
N GLY A 86 -9.13 -2.84 3.75
CA GLY A 86 -8.18 -3.94 3.62
C GLY A 86 -8.48 -4.91 2.48
N SER A 87 -9.58 -4.72 1.75
CA SER A 87 -9.91 -5.54 0.58
C SER A 87 -9.01 -5.18 -0.61
N ILE A 88 -8.85 -6.12 -1.53
CA ILE A 88 -7.97 -5.92 -2.70
C ILE A 88 -8.77 -6.04 -3.98
N ARG A 89 -8.66 -5.03 -4.83
CA ARG A 89 -9.18 -5.08 -6.19
C ARG A 89 -8.12 -5.63 -7.13
N ILE A 90 -8.50 -6.64 -7.91
CA ILE A 90 -7.79 -7.07 -9.11
C ILE A 90 -8.47 -6.39 -10.29
N LEU A 91 -7.72 -5.58 -11.05
CA LEU A 91 -8.24 -4.78 -12.14
C LEU A 91 -7.51 -5.12 -13.44
N SER A 92 -8.28 -5.48 -14.46
CA SER A 92 -7.83 -5.67 -15.82
C SER A 92 -7.81 -4.36 -16.60
N SER A 93 -6.88 -4.22 -17.54
CA SER A 93 -6.86 -3.11 -18.50
C SER A 93 -8.10 -3.06 -19.41
N SER A 94 -8.88 -4.15 -19.50
CA SER A 94 -10.19 -4.14 -20.17
C SER A 94 -11.28 -3.37 -19.41
N GLY A 95 -11.05 -3.09 -18.13
CA GLY A 95 -12.04 -2.51 -17.21
C GLY A 95 -12.73 -3.55 -16.32
N ASP A 96 -12.57 -4.85 -16.59
CA ASP A 96 -13.05 -5.92 -15.71
C ASP A 96 -12.31 -5.91 -14.38
N PHE A 97 -13.01 -6.21 -13.30
CA PHE A 97 -12.41 -6.28 -11.98
C PHE A 97 -13.08 -7.33 -11.09
N MET A 98 -12.34 -7.79 -10.09
CA MET A 98 -12.85 -8.56 -8.97
C MET A 98 -12.31 -7.98 -7.66
N THR A 99 -13.04 -8.16 -6.57
CA THR A 99 -12.62 -7.71 -5.23
C THR A 99 -12.45 -8.91 -4.31
N LEU A 100 -11.28 -9.02 -3.69
CA LEU A 100 -10.95 -10.02 -2.68
C LEU A 100 -11.31 -9.47 -1.30
N HIS A 101 -12.12 -10.20 -0.54
CA HIS A 101 -12.54 -9.78 0.79
C HIS A 101 -11.41 -9.90 1.83
N PRO A 102 -11.30 -8.98 2.82
CA PRO A 102 -10.15 -8.86 3.73
C PRO A 102 -9.82 -10.12 4.56
N ASN A 103 -10.76 -11.06 4.67
CA ASN A 103 -10.65 -12.25 5.50
C ASN A 103 -10.32 -13.54 4.71
N THR A 104 -10.14 -13.45 3.38
CA THR A 104 -9.78 -14.63 2.56
C THR A 104 -8.27 -14.85 2.54
N SER A 105 -7.84 -16.10 2.36
CA SER A 105 -6.43 -16.44 2.18
C SER A 105 -5.84 -15.76 0.94
N THR A 106 -6.59 -15.70 -0.15
CA THR A 106 -6.18 -15.01 -1.39
C THR A 106 -5.95 -13.52 -1.15
N CYS A 107 -6.82 -12.84 -0.39
CA CYS A 107 -6.64 -11.43 -0.07
C CYS A 107 -5.35 -11.20 0.74
N LYS A 108 -5.03 -12.09 1.68
CA LYS A 108 -3.77 -12.02 2.43
C LYS A 108 -2.56 -12.16 1.53
N LEU A 109 -2.55 -13.15 0.63
CA LEU A 109 -1.48 -13.34 -0.36
C LEU A 109 -1.33 -12.11 -1.28
N ALA A 110 -2.45 -11.60 -1.79
CA ALA A 110 -2.46 -10.40 -2.62
C ALA A 110 -1.95 -9.17 -1.86
N SER A 111 -2.29 -9.02 -0.58
CA SER A 111 -1.83 -7.91 0.27
C SER A 111 -0.33 -8.00 0.50
N GLN A 112 0.19 -9.18 0.80
CA GLN A 112 1.62 -9.40 0.99
C GLN A 112 2.40 -9.11 -0.30
N PHE A 113 1.90 -9.57 -1.45
CA PHE A 113 2.52 -9.28 -2.74
C PHE A 113 2.48 -7.78 -3.08
N LEU A 114 1.35 -7.11 -2.85
CA LEU A 114 1.19 -5.67 -3.06
C LEU A 114 2.17 -4.87 -2.20
N GLN A 115 2.15 -5.10 -0.88
CA GLN A 115 3.00 -4.41 0.09
C GLN A 115 4.48 -4.68 -0.18
N GLY A 116 4.85 -5.94 -0.46
CA GLY A 116 6.23 -6.29 -0.78
C GLY A 116 6.71 -5.68 -2.10
N SER A 117 5.84 -5.55 -3.10
CA SER A 117 6.16 -4.86 -4.36
C SER A 117 6.37 -3.36 -4.14
N ILE A 118 5.49 -2.71 -3.36
CA ILE A 118 5.63 -1.31 -2.97
C ILE A 118 6.92 -1.07 -2.18
N ALA A 119 7.19 -1.88 -1.17
CA ALA A 119 8.38 -1.76 -0.31
C ALA A 119 9.69 -1.98 -1.09
N SER A 120 9.69 -2.88 -2.07
CA SER A 120 10.87 -3.16 -2.91
C SER A 120 11.02 -2.24 -4.12
N GLY A 121 10.03 -1.39 -4.41
CA GLY A 121 9.99 -0.58 -5.63
C GLY A 121 9.84 -1.39 -6.92
N LYS A 122 9.40 -2.65 -6.83
CA LYS A 122 9.24 -3.56 -7.98
C LYS A 122 7.78 -3.67 -8.38
N ASN A 123 7.55 -4.06 -9.64
CA ASN A 123 6.21 -4.32 -10.18
C ASN A 123 5.25 -3.12 -10.06
N LEU A 124 5.74 -1.90 -9.86
CA LEU A 124 4.88 -0.73 -9.68
C LEU A 124 4.25 -0.33 -11.00
N HIS A 125 2.98 0.10 -10.95
CA HIS A 125 2.35 0.72 -12.09
C HIS A 125 2.95 2.12 -12.34
N PRO A 126 3.39 2.46 -13.57
CA PRO A 126 4.14 3.69 -13.83
C PRO A 126 3.31 4.97 -13.64
N GLN A 127 1.98 4.89 -13.77
CA GLN A 127 1.09 6.06 -13.75
C GLN A 127 0.12 6.07 -12.56
N ARG A 128 0.09 5.01 -11.76
CA ARG A 128 -0.90 4.84 -10.69
C ARG A 128 -0.17 4.57 -9.39
N ALA A 129 -0.21 5.55 -8.49
CA ALA A 129 0.36 5.41 -7.17
C ALA A 129 -0.29 4.23 -6.42
N ASN A 130 0.50 3.48 -5.67
CA ASN A 130 0.07 2.35 -4.84
C ASN A 130 -0.66 1.23 -5.61
N SER A 131 -0.39 1.12 -6.92
CA SER A 131 -0.90 0.04 -7.76
C SER A 131 0.25 -0.84 -8.24
N VAL A 132 0.07 -2.15 -8.24
CA VAL A 132 1.11 -3.13 -8.57
C VAL A 132 0.65 -4.00 -9.74
N ILE A 133 1.54 -4.20 -10.71
CA ILE A 133 1.36 -5.08 -11.86
C ILE A 133 1.54 -6.54 -11.42
N LEU A 134 0.46 -7.30 -11.54
CA LEU A 134 0.45 -8.73 -11.29
C LEU A 134 0.95 -9.49 -12.52
N THR A 135 0.37 -9.19 -13.69
CA THR A 135 0.69 -9.76 -15.01
C THR A 135 0.50 -8.71 -16.10
N GLY A 136 1.09 -8.91 -17.29
CA GLY A 136 0.95 -8.00 -18.44
C GLY A 136 2.28 -7.61 -19.05
#